data_AF-A0A8J2QUH9-F1
#
_entry.id   AF-A0A8J2QUH9-F1
#
_cell.length_a   1.000
_cell.length_b   1.000
_cell.length_c   1.000
_cell.angle_alpha   90.00
_cell.angle_beta   90.00
_cell.angle_gamma   90.00
#
_symmetry.space_group_name_H-M   'P 1'
#
loop_
_entity.id
_entity.type
_entity.pdbx_description
1 polymer ?
#
loop_
_entity_poly.entity_id
_entity_poly.type
_entity_poly.pdbx_seq_one_letter_code
_entity_poly.pdbx_strand_id
1 'polypeptide(L)'
;MSDNKSDEVSEKILNVARKNPKGISDKDMAAAVPELTSAELVAAINKLLQQGVFDLYNQGGSLLYRLKNQNSKQAIKGADNEEKVVYNLIEEAGNKGIWIRDIRIRSNLANTQLTKVLKSLEGKKVIKAVKCVNASKKKVYMLFNLEPDRSVSGGAWYQDQDFESEFVDILNRQCLRFLQQRADKIKNNPRGPIVGRTQSYATAAEVQKYITDLGISKVKLEVEDVITILNTLVYDGKAESNVYPDGNRVYRAIESLLPPPGLVQVPCGVCPLIHKCNSTGLITPQECKYMDEWLEQ
;
A
#
# COMPACT_ATOMS: atom_id res chain seq x y z
N MET A 1 -43.10 -3.36 33.21
CA MET A 1 -42.14 -2.48 33.93
C MET A 1 -40.76 -3.15 34.12
N SER A 2 -40.62 -4.46 33.93
CA SER A 2 -39.37 -5.22 34.08
C SER A 2 -38.41 -5.14 32.87
N ASP A 3 -38.93 -4.91 31.65
CA ASP A 3 -38.10 -4.88 30.43
C ASP A 3 -37.24 -3.61 30.29
N ASN A 4 -37.77 -2.43 30.65
CA ASN A 4 -37.01 -1.17 30.56
C ASN A 4 -35.73 -1.17 31.40
N LYS A 5 -35.76 -1.81 32.57
CA LYS A 5 -34.60 -1.86 33.46
C LYS A 5 -33.52 -2.82 32.94
N SER A 6 -33.91 -3.86 32.19
CA SER A 6 -32.97 -4.80 31.54
C SER A 6 -32.26 -4.16 30.35
N ASP A 7 -32.93 -3.27 29.63
CA ASP A 7 -32.37 -2.62 28.45
C ASP A 7 -31.42 -1.47 28.82
N GLU A 8 -31.71 -0.70 29.88
CA GLU A 8 -30.78 0.32 30.42
C GLU A 8 -29.45 -0.30 30.89
N VAL A 9 -29.51 -1.48 31.52
CA VAL A 9 -28.32 -2.23 31.97
C VAL A 9 -27.52 -2.73 30.78
N SER A 10 -28.20 -3.21 29.75
CA SER A 10 -27.58 -3.66 28.50
C SER A 10 -26.83 -2.52 27.81
N GLU A 11 -27.42 -1.32 27.74
CA GLU A 11 -26.78 -0.14 27.16
C GLU A 11 -25.54 0.33 27.95
N LYS A 12 -25.60 0.30 29.28
CA LYS A 12 -24.44 0.62 30.14
C LYS A 12 -23.28 -0.33 29.86
N ILE A 13 -23.53 -1.64 29.78
CA ILE A 13 -22.51 -2.66 29.47
C ILE A 13 -21.92 -2.42 28.06
N LEU A 14 -22.76 -2.10 27.08
CA LEU A 14 -22.31 -1.79 25.71
C LEU A 14 -21.42 -0.54 25.65
N ASN A 15 -21.73 0.50 26.43
CA ASN A 15 -20.94 1.73 26.46
C ASN A 15 -19.55 1.50 27.08
N VAL A 16 -19.42 0.64 28.08
CA VAL A 16 -18.13 0.29 28.69
C VAL A 16 -17.31 -0.52 27.70
N ALA A 17 -17.92 -1.50 27.02
CA ALA A 17 -17.24 -2.29 26.01
C ALA A 17 -16.77 -1.46 24.81
N ARG A 18 -17.47 -0.39 24.43
CA ARG A 18 -17.02 0.54 23.38
C ARG A 18 -15.73 1.28 23.75
N LYS A 19 -15.51 1.54 25.04
CA LYS A 19 -14.29 2.20 25.54
C LYS A 19 -13.07 1.28 25.53
N ASN A 20 -13.27 -0.04 25.52
CA ASN A 20 -12.20 -1.05 25.60
C ASN A 20 -12.23 -2.02 24.40
N PRO A 21 -11.67 -1.65 23.24
CA PRO A 21 -11.73 -2.47 22.01
C PRO A 21 -10.96 -3.80 22.09
N LYS A 22 -10.07 -3.98 23.08
CA LYS A 22 -9.30 -5.23 23.26
C LYS A 22 -10.10 -6.34 23.95
N GLY A 23 -11.23 -6.01 24.58
CA GLY A 23 -12.06 -6.93 25.37
C GLY A 23 -12.14 -6.50 26.84
N ILE A 24 -13.19 -6.93 27.52
CA ILE A 24 -13.50 -6.59 28.91
C ILE A 24 -13.63 -7.86 29.75
N SER A 25 -13.09 -7.86 30.96
CA SER A 25 -13.25 -8.99 31.90
C SER A 25 -14.53 -8.86 32.73
N ASP A 26 -14.98 -9.97 33.32
CA ASP A 26 -16.15 -10.00 34.22
C ASP A 26 -15.98 -9.05 35.42
N LYS A 27 -14.74 -8.91 35.92
CA LYS A 27 -14.39 -7.99 37.03
C LYS A 27 -14.53 -6.52 36.62
N ASP A 28 -14.17 -6.19 35.38
CA ASP A 28 -14.28 -4.82 34.86
C ASP A 28 -15.75 -4.44 34.57
N MET A 29 -16.60 -5.42 34.20
CA MET A 29 -18.04 -5.21 34.05
C MET A 29 -18.73 -5.03 35.40
N ALA A 30 -18.36 -5.83 36.40
CA ALA A 30 -18.85 -5.69 37.77
C ALA A 30 -18.45 -4.33 38.38
N ALA A 31 -17.24 -3.84 38.09
CA ALA A 31 -16.77 -2.54 38.55
C ALA A 31 -17.49 -1.36 37.87
N ALA A 32 -17.89 -1.52 36.59
CA ALA A 32 -18.56 -0.48 35.84
C ALA A 32 -20.06 -0.35 36.15
N VAL A 33 -20.67 -1.41 36.70
CA VAL A 33 -22.10 -1.42 37.10
C VAL A 33 -22.26 -2.01 38.52
N PRO A 34 -21.83 -1.28 39.57
CA PRO A 34 -21.88 -1.77 40.95
C PRO A 34 -23.30 -1.86 41.55
N GLU A 35 -24.31 -1.34 40.86
CA GLU A 35 -25.72 -1.35 41.31
C GLU A 35 -26.43 -2.69 41.10
N LEU A 36 -25.83 -3.65 40.38
CA LEU A 36 -26.44 -4.96 40.10
C LEU A 36 -25.76 -6.11 40.82
N THR A 37 -26.56 -7.12 41.17
CA THR A 37 -26.04 -8.37 41.72
C THR A 37 -25.30 -9.18 40.65
N SER A 38 -24.30 -9.98 41.05
CA SER A 38 -23.52 -10.82 40.12
C SER A 38 -24.40 -11.74 39.26
N ALA A 39 -25.55 -12.18 39.77
CA ALA A 39 -26.49 -13.02 39.04
C ALA A 39 -27.22 -12.27 37.91
N GLU A 40 -27.63 -11.02 38.15
CA GLU A 40 -28.29 -10.18 37.14
C GLU A 40 -27.31 -9.72 36.05
N LEU A 41 -26.05 -9.46 36.43
CA LEU A 41 -24.96 -9.15 35.49
C LEU A 41 -24.74 -10.31 34.51
N VAL A 42 -24.60 -11.54 35.03
CA VAL A 42 -24.42 -12.74 34.21
C VAL A 42 -25.64 -13.00 33.31
N ALA A 43 -26.85 -12.75 33.79
CA ALA A 43 -28.07 -12.85 32.97
C ALA A 43 -28.07 -11.84 31.81
N ALA A 44 -27.67 -10.58 32.06
CA ALA A 44 -27.54 -9.56 31.03
C ALA A 44 -26.44 -9.90 30.01
N ILE A 45 -25.29 -10.38 30.47
CA ILE A 45 -24.18 -10.83 29.62
C ILE A 45 -24.64 -12.00 28.73
N ASN A 46 -25.32 -13.00 29.31
CA ASN A 46 -25.87 -14.13 28.55
C ASN A 46 -26.91 -13.68 27.52
N LYS A 47 -27.77 -12.70 27.86
CA LYS A 47 -28.71 -12.09 26.90
C LYS A 47 -27.96 -11.42 25.75
N LEU A 48 -26.88 -10.69 26.02
CA LEU A 48 -26.07 -10.00 25.01
C LEU A 48 -25.22 -10.97 24.17
N LEU A 49 -24.77 -12.09 24.75
CA LEU A 49 -24.15 -13.21 24.03
C LEU A 49 -25.16 -13.93 23.14
N GLN A 50 -26.38 -14.18 23.61
CA GLN A 50 -27.47 -14.76 22.81
C GLN A 50 -27.90 -13.84 21.67
N GLN A 51 -27.93 -12.53 21.91
CA GLN A 51 -28.09 -11.51 20.87
C GLN A 51 -26.85 -11.38 19.96
N GLY A 52 -25.74 -12.05 20.32
CA GLY A 52 -24.45 -12.12 19.63
C GLY A 52 -23.74 -10.76 19.50
N VAL A 53 -24.03 -9.83 20.40
CA VAL A 53 -23.40 -8.50 20.43
C VAL A 53 -21.98 -8.61 21.01
N PHE A 54 -21.72 -9.63 21.83
CA PHE A 54 -20.41 -9.99 22.35
C PHE A 54 -19.90 -11.30 21.76
N ASP A 55 -18.58 -11.36 21.54
CA ASP A 55 -17.84 -12.60 21.31
C ASP A 55 -17.02 -12.91 22.58
N LEU A 56 -17.04 -14.18 23.02
CA LEU A 56 -16.33 -14.68 24.20
C LEU A 56 -14.94 -15.19 23.79
N TYR A 57 -13.89 -14.66 24.41
CA TYR A 57 -12.51 -15.08 24.22
C TYR A 57 -11.89 -15.54 25.55
N ASN A 58 -11.05 -16.58 25.51
CA ASN A 58 -10.25 -17.00 26.65
C ASN A 58 -8.79 -16.59 26.40
N GLN A 59 -8.26 -15.67 27.20
CA GLN A 59 -6.82 -15.37 27.23
C GLN A 59 -6.29 -15.61 28.64
N GLY A 60 -5.31 -16.52 28.77
CA GLY A 60 -4.56 -16.72 30.01
C GLY A 60 -5.41 -17.15 31.22
N GLY A 61 -6.51 -17.86 31.01
CA GLY A 61 -7.40 -18.33 32.09
C GLY A 61 -8.46 -17.31 32.52
N SER A 62 -8.56 -16.16 31.85
CA SER A 62 -9.62 -15.16 32.08
C SER A 62 -10.53 -15.03 30.85
N LEU A 63 -11.84 -15.03 31.09
CA LEU A 63 -12.86 -14.81 30.06
C LEU A 63 -12.95 -13.30 29.73
N LEU A 64 -12.73 -12.97 28.47
CA LEU A 64 -12.81 -11.63 27.91
C LEU A 64 -13.98 -11.54 26.94
N TYR A 65 -14.80 -10.50 27.08
CA TYR A 65 -15.95 -10.21 26.24
C TYR A 65 -15.58 -9.05 25.31
N ARG A 66 -15.62 -9.30 23.99
CA ARG A 66 -15.34 -8.27 22.98
C ARG A 66 -16.61 -7.91 22.23
N LEU A 67 -16.86 -6.61 22.09
CA LEU A 67 -17.96 -6.11 21.26
C LEU A 67 -17.74 -6.48 19.80
N LYS A 68 -18.73 -7.13 19.19
CA LYS A 68 -18.75 -7.42 17.76
C LYS A 68 -19.20 -6.17 17.02
N ASN A 69 -18.49 -5.77 15.97
CA ASN A 69 -18.83 -4.60 15.16
C ASN A 69 -20.25 -4.75 14.58
N GLN A 70 -21.20 -3.90 14.99
CA GLN A 70 -22.60 -3.99 14.55
C GLN A 70 -22.78 -3.84 13.02
N ASN A 71 -21.82 -3.22 12.33
CA ASN A 71 -21.82 -3.11 10.87
C ASN A 71 -21.70 -4.48 10.15
N SER A 72 -21.01 -5.47 10.73
CA SER A 72 -20.89 -6.80 10.09
C SER A 72 -22.18 -7.61 10.18
N LYS A 73 -23.05 -7.35 11.17
CA LYS A 73 -24.34 -8.04 11.32
C LYS A 73 -25.45 -7.53 10.40
N GLN A 74 -25.48 -6.25 10.06
CA GLN A 74 -26.48 -5.72 9.13
C GLN A 74 -26.21 -6.14 7.68
N ALA A 75 -24.94 -6.24 7.28
CA ALA A 75 -24.56 -6.67 5.92
C ALA A 75 -24.90 -8.15 5.62
N ILE A 76 -25.12 -8.97 6.66
CA ILE A 76 -25.23 -10.44 6.57
C ILE A 76 -26.58 -10.94 7.16
N LYS A 77 -27.51 -10.03 7.45
CA LYS A 77 -28.86 -10.40 7.93
C LYS A 77 -29.60 -11.18 6.83
N GLY A 78 -29.74 -12.50 7.03
CA GLY A 78 -30.35 -13.43 6.07
C GLY A 78 -29.37 -14.22 5.19
N ALA A 79 -28.06 -14.16 5.47
CA ALA A 79 -27.06 -14.93 4.74
C ALA A 79 -27.01 -16.40 5.19
N ASP A 80 -26.80 -17.31 4.22
CA ASP A 80 -26.59 -18.74 4.46
C ASP A 80 -25.39 -19.00 5.38
N ASN A 81 -25.40 -20.15 6.05
CA ASN A 81 -24.31 -20.52 6.96
C ASN A 81 -22.94 -20.54 6.25
N GLU A 82 -22.93 -20.91 4.96
CA GLU A 82 -21.76 -20.89 4.09
C GLU A 82 -21.25 -19.46 3.82
N GLU A 83 -22.15 -18.50 3.59
CA GLU A 83 -21.80 -17.08 3.38
C GLU A 83 -21.16 -16.48 4.64
N LYS A 84 -21.66 -16.84 5.83
CA LYS A 84 -21.10 -16.39 7.12
C LYS A 84 -19.68 -16.91 7.35
N VAL A 85 -19.44 -18.19 7.05
CA VAL A 85 -18.10 -18.79 7.18
C VAL A 85 -17.11 -18.09 6.25
N VAL A 86 -17.46 -17.92 4.96
CA VAL A 86 -16.59 -17.24 3.99
C VAL A 86 -16.33 -15.79 4.39
N TYR A 87 -17.34 -15.06 4.84
CA TYR A 87 -17.19 -13.68 5.29
C TYR A 87 -16.22 -13.58 6.49
N ASN A 88 -16.38 -14.41 7.52
CA ASN A 88 -15.51 -14.40 8.69
C ASN A 88 -14.05 -14.68 8.32
N LEU A 89 -13.80 -15.62 7.39
CA LEU A 89 -12.45 -15.90 6.88
C LEU A 89 -11.82 -14.71 6.15
N ILE A 90 -12.63 -13.91 5.45
CA ILE A 90 -12.18 -12.70 4.75
C ILE A 90 -11.95 -11.56 5.76
N GLU A 91 -12.83 -11.41 6.76
CA GLU A 91 -12.71 -10.43 7.84
C GLU A 91 -11.44 -10.66 8.68
N GLU A 92 -11.12 -11.92 9.00
CA GLU A 92 -9.87 -12.31 9.67
C GLU A 92 -8.61 -11.94 8.88
N ALA A 93 -8.67 -11.95 7.55
CA ALA A 93 -7.53 -11.67 6.69
C ALA A 93 -7.21 -10.17 6.54
N GLY A 94 -8.15 -9.29 6.90
CA GLY A 94 -7.96 -7.85 6.93
C GLY A 94 -7.52 -7.25 5.58
N ASN A 95 -6.51 -6.38 5.63
CA ASN A 95 -6.04 -5.58 4.49
C ASN A 95 -5.16 -6.35 3.48
N LYS A 96 -4.53 -7.46 3.88
CA LYS A 96 -3.78 -8.35 2.97
C LYS A 96 -4.72 -9.20 2.10
N GLY A 97 -5.97 -9.36 2.55
CA GLY A 97 -6.95 -10.23 1.92
C GLY A 97 -6.57 -11.71 1.97
N ILE A 98 -7.49 -12.55 1.51
CA ILE A 98 -7.32 -14.01 1.48
C ILE A 98 -7.46 -14.55 0.07
N TRP A 99 -6.57 -15.47 -0.29
CA TRP A 99 -6.58 -16.09 -1.62
C TRP A 99 -7.74 -17.06 -1.76
N ILE A 100 -8.36 -17.12 -2.94
CA ILE A 100 -9.49 -18.03 -3.21
C ILE A 100 -9.19 -19.50 -2.86
N ARG A 101 -7.95 -19.96 -3.05
CA ARG A 101 -7.54 -21.33 -2.70
C ARG A 101 -7.52 -21.55 -1.19
N ASP A 102 -7.08 -20.55 -0.44
CA ASP A 102 -6.99 -20.61 1.02
C ASP A 102 -8.40 -20.54 1.63
N ILE A 103 -9.30 -19.71 1.06
CA ILE A 103 -10.72 -19.71 1.42
C ILE A 103 -11.30 -21.11 1.21
N ARG A 104 -11.03 -21.74 0.05
CA ARG A 104 -11.55 -23.08 -0.26
C ARG A 104 -11.09 -24.13 0.76
N ILE A 105 -9.80 -24.14 1.09
CA ILE A 105 -9.23 -25.11 2.05
C ILE A 105 -9.82 -24.90 3.45
N ARG A 106 -9.95 -23.65 3.91
CA ARG A 106 -10.45 -23.33 5.26
C ARG A 106 -11.97 -23.46 5.40
N SER A 107 -12.73 -23.12 4.36
CA SER A 107 -14.20 -23.20 4.35
C SER A 107 -14.73 -24.61 4.08
N ASN A 108 -13.89 -25.51 3.55
CA ASN A 108 -14.26 -26.86 3.14
C ASN A 108 -15.43 -26.91 2.12
N LEU A 109 -15.56 -25.87 1.29
CA LEU A 109 -16.61 -25.77 0.28
C LEU A 109 -16.15 -26.27 -1.10
N ALA A 110 -17.08 -26.81 -1.88
CA ALA A 110 -16.84 -27.14 -3.29
C ALA A 110 -16.60 -25.86 -4.11
N ASN A 111 -15.79 -25.95 -5.18
CA ASN A 111 -15.39 -24.78 -5.96
C ASN A 111 -16.59 -24.02 -6.59
N THR A 112 -17.62 -24.76 -7.03
CA THR A 112 -18.85 -24.20 -7.60
C THR A 112 -19.65 -23.42 -6.56
N GLN A 113 -19.81 -23.97 -5.36
CA GLN A 113 -20.50 -23.32 -4.23
C GLN A 113 -19.74 -22.08 -3.77
N LEU A 114 -18.42 -22.19 -3.56
CA LEU A 114 -17.58 -21.07 -3.18
C LEU A 114 -17.67 -19.91 -4.19
N THR A 115 -17.67 -20.21 -5.49
CA THR A 115 -17.80 -19.18 -6.53
C THR A 115 -19.17 -18.49 -6.48
N LYS A 116 -20.25 -19.22 -6.17
CA LYS A 116 -21.60 -18.66 -6.01
C LYS A 116 -21.69 -17.74 -4.78
N VAL A 117 -21.14 -18.19 -3.65
CA VAL A 117 -21.07 -17.41 -2.40
C VAL A 117 -20.26 -16.12 -2.60
N LEU A 118 -19.08 -16.20 -3.21
CA LEU A 118 -18.25 -15.03 -3.46
C LEU A 118 -18.95 -14.02 -4.39
N LYS A 119 -19.65 -14.48 -5.44
CA LYS A 119 -20.45 -13.60 -6.31
C LYS A 119 -21.61 -12.96 -5.57
N SER A 120 -22.29 -13.68 -4.68
CA SER A 120 -23.37 -13.14 -3.83
C SER A 120 -22.83 -12.03 -2.92
N LEU A 121 -21.70 -12.28 -2.25
CA LEU A 121 -21.06 -11.30 -1.35
C LEU A 121 -20.48 -10.08 -2.09
N GLU A 122 -19.92 -10.27 -3.30
CA GLU A 122 -19.48 -9.17 -4.19
C GLU A 122 -20.70 -8.35 -4.66
N GLY A 123 -21.79 -9.01 -5.05
CA GLY A 123 -23.02 -8.34 -5.50
C GLY A 123 -23.66 -7.49 -4.40
N LYS A 124 -23.60 -7.94 -3.14
CA LYS A 124 -24.02 -7.18 -1.96
C LYS A 124 -23.04 -6.04 -1.59
N LYS A 125 -21.91 -5.88 -2.30
CA LYS A 125 -20.82 -4.93 -2.01
C LYS A 125 -20.27 -5.05 -0.59
N VAL A 126 -20.25 -6.26 -0.04
CA VAL A 126 -19.68 -6.52 1.29
C VAL A 126 -18.19 -6.87 1.18
N ILE A 127 -17.85 -7.60 0.12
CA ILE A 127 -16.46 -7.93 -0.23
C ILE A 127 -16.11 -7.34 -1.60
N LYS A 128 -14.82 -7.20 -1.85
CA LYS A 128 -14.27 -6.90 -3.18
C LYS A 128 -13.13 -7.85 -3.52
N ALA A 129 -12.96 -8.07 -4.81
CA ALA A 129 -11.81 -8.77 -5.33
C ALA A 129 -10.70 -7.81 -5.72
N VAL A 130 -9.47 -8.16 -5.34
CA VAL A 130 -8.25 -7.46 -5.76
C VAL A 130 -7.31 -8.50 -6.35
N LYS A 131 -6.74 -8.23 -7.53
CA LYS A 131 -5.65 -9.06 -8.05
C LYS A 131 -4.33 -8.54 -7.49
N CYS A 132 -3.44 -9.44 -7.09
CA CYS A 132 -2.13 -9.06 -6.60
C CYS A 132 -1.26 -8.57 -7.76
N VAL A 133 -0.61 -7.40 -7.58
CA VAL A 133 0.35 -6.87 -8.56
C VAL A 133 1.59 -7.76 -8.66
N ASN A 134 2.14 -8.18 -7.52
CA ASN A 134 3.33 -9.05 -7.44
C ASN A 134 3.10 -10.47 -7.98
N ALA A 135 1.83 -10.88 -8.09
CA ALA A 135 1.45 -12.20 -8.58
C ALA A 135 0.16 -12.06 -9.39
N SER A 136 0.29 -11.61 -10.64
CA SER A 136 -0.82 -11.32 -11.57
C SER A 136 -1.92 -12.40 -11.62
N LYS A 137 -1.59 -13.68 -11.40
CA LYS A 137 -2.54 -14.81 -11.40
C LYS A 137 -3.25 -15.04 -10.06
N LYS A 138 -2.87 -14.34 -8.99
CA LYS A 138 -3.41 -14.50 -7.63
C LYS A 138 -4.52 -13.47 -7.36
N LYS A 139 -5.75 -13.95 -7.21
CA LYS A 139 -6.93 -13.16 -6.85
C LYS A 139 -7.20 -13.28 -5.34
N VAL A 140 -7.10 -12.18 -4.61
CA VAL A 140 -7.43 -12.12 -3.18
C VAL A 140 -8.77 -11.42 -2.97
N TYR A 141 -9.47 -11.79 -1.91
CA TYR A 141 -10.71 -11.16 -1.48
C TYR A 141 -10.51 -10.44 -0.15
N MET A 142 -11.15 -9.29 -0.02
CA MET A 142 -11.12 -8.47 1.18
C MET A 142 -12.45 -7.72 1.37
N LEU A 143 -12.66 -7.10 2.53
CA LEU A 143 -13.86 -6.30 2.77
C LEU A 143 -13.90 -5.09 1.83
N PHE A 144 -15.11 -4.69 1.42
CA PHE A 144 -15.31 -3.61 0.45
C PHE A 144 -14.69 -2.28 0.90
N ASN A 145 -14.86 -1.97 2.19
CA ASN A 145 -14.40 -0.71 2.80
C ASN A 145 -12.92 -0.71 3.19
N LEU A 146 -12.20 -1.83 3.06
CA LEU A 146 -10.78 -1.90 3.42
C LEU A 146 -9.90 -1.55 2.22
N GLU A 147 -8.90 -0.69 2.41
CA GLU A 147 -7.87 -0.44 1.40
C GLU A 147 -6.87 -1.59 1.35
N PRO A 148 -6.47 -2.06 0.15
CA PRO A 148 -5.48 -3.12 -0.01
C PRO A 148 -4.12 -2.69 0.54
N ASP A 149 -3.47 -3.62 1.23
CA ASP A 149 -2.09 -3.45 1.67
C ASP A 149 -1.14 -3.22 0.49
N ARG A 150 -0.05 -2.44 0.69
CA ARG A 150 0.94 -2.13 -0.36
C ARG A 150 1.53 -3.38 -1.01
N SER A 151 1.65 -4.48 -0.26
CA SER A 151 2.12 -5.77 -0.81
C SER A 151 1.18 -6.39 -1.85
N VAL A 152 -0.10 -6.00 -1.84
CA VAL A 152 -1.13 -6.48 -2.76
C VAL A 152 -1.36 -5.47 -3.88
N SER A 153 -1.45 -4.17 -3.54
CA SER A 153 -1.72 -3.08 -4.48
C SER A 153 -0.50 -2.62 -5.28
N GLY A 154 0.71 -2.98 -4.86
CA GLY A 154 1.95 -2.53 -5.52
C GLY A 154 2.40 -1.12 -5.12
N GLY A 155 1.69 -0.45 -4.20
CA GLY A 155 2.03 0.89 -3.72
C GLY A 155 1.51 2.01 -4.64
N ALA A 156 2.16 3.16 -4.60
CA ALA A 156 1.70 4.38 -5.29
C ALA A 156 1.91 4.38 -6.82
N TRP A 157 2.55 3.34 -7.38
CA TRP A 157 2.94 3.26 -8.79
C TRP A 157 1.94 2.52 -9.68
N TYR A 158 0.89 1.95 -9.08
CA TYR A 158 -0.08 1.13 -9.77
C TYR A 158 -1.48 1.69 -9.58
N GLN A 159 -2.21 1.79 -10.68
CA GLN A 159 -3.64 2.07 -10.68
C GLN A 159 -4.33 0.95 -11.47
N ASP A 160 -5.34 0.33 -10.87
CA ASP A 160 -6.12 -0.75 -11.50
C ASP A 160 -5.31 -1.95 -12.05
N GLN A 161 -4.12 -2.20 -11.49
CA GLN A 161 -3.12 -3.24 -11.89
C GLN A 161 -2.16 -2.82 -13.01
N ASP A 162 -2.33 -1.63 -13.58
CA ASP A 162 -1.40 -1.11 -14.58
C ASP A 162 -0.34 -0.25 -13.90
N PHE A 163 0.91 -0.42 -14.33
CA PHE A 163 2.02 0.39 -13.88
C PHE A 163 1.97 1.75 -14.57
N GLU A 164 1.91 2.83 -13.79
CA GLU A 164 1.86 4.18 -14.32
C GLU A 164 3.27 4.70 -14.65
N SER A 165 3.86 4.22 -15.76
CA SER A 165 5.19 4.64 -16.19
C SER A 165 5.29 6.14 -16.46
N GLU A 166 4.26 6.73 -17.08
CA GLU A 166 4.23 8.17 -17.38
C GLU A 166 4.26 9.02 -16.11
N PHE A 167 3.53 8.58 -15.08
CA PHE A 167 3.51 9.24 -13.79
C PHE A 167 4.87 9.17 -13.10
N VAL A 168 5.50 8.00 -13.11
CA VAL A 168 6.86 7.79 -12.58
C VAL A 168 7.87 8.68 -13.30
N ASP A 169 7.79 8.79 -14.63
CA ASP A 169 8.68 9.64 -15.43
C ASP A 169 8.50 11.13 -15.12
N ILE A 170 7.25 11.58 -14.94
CA ILE A 170 6.96 12.96 -14.53
C ILE A 170 7.59 13.23 -13.17
N LEU A 171 7.39 12.34 -12.19
CA LEU A 171 7.97 12.50 -10.86
C LEU A 171 9.49 12.48 -10.88
N ASN A 172 10.11 11.58 -11.65
CA ASN A 172 11.55 11.53 -11.84
C ASN A 172 12.09 12.88 -12.34
N ARG A 173 11.47 13.45 -13.38
CA ARG A 173 11.83 14.76 -13.92
C ARG A 173 11.66 15.89 -12.90
N GLN A 174 10.57 15.89 -12.13
CA GLN A 174 10.32 16.96 -11.13
C GLN A 174 11.26 16.85 -9.93
N CYS A 175 11.55 15.64 -9.45
CA CYS A 175 12.54 15.39 -8.40
C CYS A 175 13.92 15.88 -8.85
N LEU A 176 14.34 15.54 -10.07
CA LEU A 176 15.62 16.00 -10.61
C LEU A 176 15.67 17.53 -10.73
N ARG A 177 14.61 18.14 -11.27
CA ARG A 177 14.51 19.59 -11.42
C ARG A 177 14.64 20.30 -10.08
N PHE A 178 14.01 19.79 -9.03
CA PHE A 178 14.14 20.35 -7.68
C PHE A 178 15.58 20.31 -7.18
N LEU A 179 16.26 19.17 -7.33
CA LEU A 179 17.64 19.00 -6.91
C LEU A 179 18.60 19.91 -7.71
N GLN A 180 18.38 20.04 -9.03
CA GLN A 180 19.15 20.94 -9.89
C GLN A 180 18.97 22.40 -9.49
N GLN A 181 17.72 22.85 -9.33
CA GLN A 181 17.43 24.22 -8.91
C GLN A 181 18.06 24.56 -7.56
N ARG A 182 18.07 23.60 -6.62
CA ARG A 182 18.72 23.79 -5.32
C ARG A 182 20.25 23.89 -5.47
N ALA A 183 20.85 23.03 -6.29
CA ALA A 183 22.28 23.07 -6.57
C ALA A 183 22.69 24.38 -7.26
N ASP A 184 21.94 24.84 -8.26
CA ASP A 184 22.21 26.06 -9.03
C ASP A 184 22.16 27.32 -8.16
N LYS A 185 21.16 27.42 -7.28
CA LYS A 185 21.03 28.56 -6.33
C LYS A 185 22.25 28.71 -5.41
N ILE A 186 22.98 27.62 -5.19
CA ILE A 186 24.04 27.53 -4.18
C ILE A 186 25.43 27.42 -4.86
N LYS A 187 25.49 27.31 -6.20
CA LYS A 187 26.72 27.19 -6.99
C LYS A 187 27.73 28.31 -6.71
N ASN A 188 27.24 29.54 -6.50
CA ASN A 188 28.03 30.73 -6.19
C ASN A 188 27.88 31.19 -4.73
N ASN A 189 27.92 30.25 -3.78
CA ASN A 189 27.73 30.59 -2.36
C ASN A 189 28.87 31.50 -1.84
N PRO A 190 28.56 32.70 -1.30
CA PRO A 190 29.58 33.63 -0.78
C PRO A 190 30.33 33.09 0.44
N ARG A 191 29.80 32.05 1.11
CA ARG A 191 30.46 31.38 2.26
C ARG A 191 31.47 30.30 1.84
N GLY A 192 31.66 30.07 0.54
CA GLY A 192 32.65 29.15 -0.01
C GLY A 192 32.10 27.81 -0.51
N PRO A 193 32.91 27.05 -1.27
CA PRO A 193 32.45 25.89 -2.04
C PRO A 193 32.04 24.68 -1.18
N ILE A 194 32.70 24.46 -0.04
CA ILE A 194 32.38 23.34 0.87
C ILE A 194 31.00 23.54 1.49
N VAL A 195 30.73 24.75 2.00
CA VAL A 195 29.43 25.11 2.58
C VAL A 195 28.35 25.07 1.51
N GLY A 196 28.65 25.56 0.30
CA GLY A 196 27.73 25.47 -0.82
C GLY A 196 27.37 24.02 -1.18
N ARG A 197 28.36 23.12 -1.23
CA ARG A 197 28.12 21.70 -1.45
C ARG A 197 27.19 21.11 -0.39
N THR A 198 27.46 21.33 0.89
CA THR A 198 26.61 20.79 1.97
C THR A 198 25.17 21.30 1.88
N GLN A 199 24.97 22.58 1.54
CA GLN A 199 23.63 23.17 1.44
C GLN A 199 22.85 22.73 0.18
N SER A 200 23.56 22.28 -0.87
CA SER A 200 22.92 21.77 -2.10
C SER A 200 22.26 20.39 -1.93
N TYR A 201 22.54 19.68 -0.84
CA TYR A 201 21.82 18.47 -0.49
C TYR A 201 20.38 18.76 -0.03
N ALA A 202 19.47 17.85 -0.36
CA ALA A 202 18.10 17.82 0.12
C ALA A 202 17.74 16.45 0.70
N THR A 203 16.90 16.45 1.72
CA THR A 203 16.30 15.24 2.30
C THR A 203 15.13 14.75 1.43
N ALA A 204 14.81 13.46 1.50
CA ALA A 204 13.63 12.92 0.81
C ALA A 204 12.32 13.58 1.26
N ALA A 205 12.24 13.99 2.53
CA ALA A 205 11.07 14.70 3.07
C ALA A 205 10.89 16.10 2.44
N GLU A 206 11.98 16.85 2.23
CA GLU A 206 11.91 18.14 1.52
C GLU A 206 11.43 17.96 0.08
N VAL A 207 11.93 16.92 -0.61
CA VAL A 207 11.50 16.61 -1.99
C VAL A 207 10.03 16.20 -2.01
N GLN A 208 9.59 15.36 -1.08
CA GLN A 208 8.19 14.92 -0.97
C GLN A 208 7.24 16.09 -0.72
N LYS A 209 7.63 17.04 0.16
CA LYS A 209 6.87 18.27 0.37
C LYS A 209 6.74 19.09 -0.91
N TYR A 210 7.86 19.30 -1.61
CA TYR A 210 7.86 20.02 -2.89
C TYR A 210 6.92 19.37 -3.93
N ILE A 211 6.97 18.05 -4.09
CA ILE A 211 6.07 17.32 -5.01
C ILE A 211 4.61 17.45 -4.59
N THR A 212 4.32 17.40 -3.28
CA THR A 212 2.97 17.57 -2.75
C THR A 212 2.44 18.99 -3.02
N ASP A 213 3.27 20.00 -2.81
CA ASP A 213 2.93 21.41 -3.03
C ASP A 213 2.67 21.73 -4.52
N LEU A 214 3.32 21.00 -5.43
CA LEU A 214 3.06 21.12 -6.87
C LEU A 214 1.70 20.56 -7.29
N GLY A 215 1.05 19.72 -6.46
CA GLY A 215 -0.26 19.17 -6.74
C GLY A 215 -0.33 18.25 -7.97
N ILE A 216 0.79 17.61 -8.34
CA ILE A 216 0.90 16.77 -9.55
C ILE A 216 0.06 15.50 -9.42
N SER A 217 -0.04 14.94 -8.21
CA SER A 217 -0.74 13.68 -7.95
C SER A 217 -1.94 13.87 -7.04
N LYS A 218 -3.02 13.13 -7.34
CA LYS A 218 -4.14 12.92 -6.41
C LYS A 218 -3.82 11.84 -5.36
N VAL A 219 -2.81 11.00 -5.63
CA VAL A 219 -2.38 9.93 -4.75
C VAL A 219 -1.47 10.50 -3.66
N LYS A 220 -1.69 10.10 -2.42
CA LYS A 220 -0.82 10.47 -1.30
C LYS A 220 0.50 9.70 -1.42
N LEU A 221 1.58 10.43 -1.69
CA LEU A 221 2.93 9.86 -1.77
C LEU A 221 3.58 9.86 -0.39
N GLU A 222 4.06 8.71 0.05
CA GLU A 222 4.86 8.60 1.27
C GLU A 222 6.33 8.94 0.98
N VAL A 223 7.10 9.25 2.03
CA VAL A 223 8.54 9.56 1.88
C VAL A 223 9.30 8.39 1.28
N GLU A 224 8.90 7.16 1.60
CA GLU A 224 9.47 5.93 1.03
C GLU A 224 9.30 5.84 -0.48
N ASP A 225 8.13 6.24 -1.01
CA ASP A 225 7.88 6.26 -2.45
C ASP A 225 8.86 7.24 -3.12
N VAL A 226 9.03 8.43 -2.56
CA VAL A 226 9.96 9.44 -3.09
C VAL A 226 11.41 8.95 -3.02
N ILE A 227 11.80 8.21 -1.97
CA ILE A 227 13.13 7.58 -1.89
C ILE A 227 13.36 6.62 -3.06
N THR A 228 12.36 5.82 -3.44
CA THR A 228 12.52 4.90 -4.59
C THR A 228 12.80 5.67 -5.89
N ILE A 229 12.09 6.79 -6.13
CA ILE A 229 12.34 7.66 -7.29
C ILE A 229 13.72 8.31 -7.21
N LEU A 230 14.12 8.82 -6.05
CA LEU A 230 15.44 9.43 -5.87
C LEU A 230 16.57 8.42 -6.10
N ASN A 231 16.39 7.15 -5.72
CA ASN A 231 17.35 6.09 -6.03
C ASN A 231 17.46 5.85 -7.54
N THR A 232 16.37 5.93 -8.32
CA THR A 232 16.46 5.83 -9.78
C THR A 232 17.33 6.95 -10.38
N LEU A 233 17.23 8.18 -9.85
CA LEU A 233 18.09 9.29 -10.28
C LEU A 233 19.57 9.06 -9.93
N VAL A 234 19.84 8.37 -8.83
CA VAL A 234 21.21 7.98 -8.45
C VAL A 234 21.74 6.92 -9.40
N TYR A 235 20.92 5.91 -9.74
CA TYR A 235 21.31 4.86 -10.69
C TYR A 235 21.51 5.38 -12.11
N ASP A 236 20.73 6.40 -12.51
CA ASP A 236 20.90 7.12 -13.78
C ASP A 236 22.18 7.98 -13.82
N GLY A 237 22.90 8.13 -12.69
CA GLY A 237 24.07 9.00 -12.59
C GLY A 237 23.74 10.49 -12.65
N LYS A 238 22.48 10.89 -12.42
CA LYS A 238 22.01 12.28 -12.42
C LYS A 238 22.02 12.90 -11.02
N ALA A 239 22.06 12.08 -9.98
CA ALA A 239 22.15 12.51 -8.59
C ALA A 239 23.16 11.66 -7.80
N GLU A 240 23.73 12.25 -6.75
CA GLU A 240 24.47 11.53 -5.71
C GLU A 240 23.65 11.46 -4.42
N SER A 241 23.83 10.38 -3.64
CA SER A 241 23.24 10.26 -2.30
C SER A 241 24.32 10.14 -1.23
N ASN A 242 24.07 10.72 -0.07
CA ASN A 242 24.91 10.58 1.12
C ASN A 242 24.03 10.31 2.35
N VAL A 243 24.63 9.85 3.44
CA VAL A 243 23.94 9.62 4.72
C VAL A 243 24.55 10.54 5.75
N TYR A 244 23.73 11.39 6.35
CA TYR A 244 24.15 12.24 7.46
C TYR A 244 24.34 11.43 8.75
N PRO A 245 25.06 11.97 9.76
CA PRO A 245 25.31 11.26 11.02
C PRO A 245 24.05 10.88 11.80
N ASP A 246 22.93 11.54 11.54
CA ASP A 246 21.60 11.25 12.09
C ASP A 246 20.92 10.05 11.39
N GLY A 247 21.57 9.44 10.39
CA GLY A 247 21.03 8.33 9.59
C GLY A 247 20.15 8.78 8.43
N ASN A 248 19.90 10.09 8.26
CA ASN A 248 19.05 10.58 7.19
C ASN A 248 19.79 10.57 5.86
N ARG A 249 19.16 9.96 4.85
CA ARG A 249 19.67 9.96 3.47
C ARG A 249 19.33 11.28 2.79
N VAL A 250 20.35 11.87 2.18
CA VAL A 250 20.25 13.12 1.43
C VAL A 250 20.74 12.95 0.00
N TYR A 251 20.23 13.80 -0.88
CA TYR A 251 20.41 13.71 -2.32
C TYR A 251 20.80 15.05 -2.90
N ARG A 252 21.61 15.04 -3.95
CA ARG A 252 22.06 16.24 -4.67
C ARG A 252 22.18 15.92 -6.15
N ALA A 253 21.75 16.84 -7.02
CA ALA A 253 21.97 16.69 -8.45
C ALA A 253 23.46 16.82 -8.80
N ILE A 254 23.91 16.00 -9.74
CA ILE A 254 25.28 16.04 -10.26
C ILE A 254 25.25 16.26 -11.77
N GLU A 255 26.27 16.94 -12.27
CA GLU A 255 26.52 17.06 -13.71
C GLU A 255 27.47 15.93 -14.12
N SER A 256 27.25 15.34 -15.30
CA SER A 256 28.19 14.38 -15.85
C SER A 256 29.54 15.05 -16.07
N LEU A 257 30.61 14.46 -15.54
CA LEU A 257 31.96 14.99 -15.68
C LEU A 257 32.48 14.90 -17.11
N LEU A 258 31.95 13.95 -17.89
CA LEU A 258 32.37 13.68 -19.25
C LEU A 258 31.17 13.77 -20.20
N PRO A 259 31.34 14.36 -21.39
CA PRO A 259 30.34 14.24 -22.44
C PRO A 259 30.23 12.78 -22.92
N PRO A 260 29.13 12.41 -23.61
CA PRO A 260 29.01 11.10 -24.22
C PRO A 260 30.19 10.81 -25.15
N PRO A 261 30.81 9.61 -25.10
CA PRO A 261 31.93 9.27 -25.96
C PRO A 261 31.55 9.36 -27.45
N GLY A 262 32.49 9.76 -28.31
CA GLY A 262 32.25 9.86 -29.75
C GLY A 262 31.76 8.56 -30.40
N LEU A 263 32.09 7.41 -29.82
CA LEU A 263 31.63 6.11 -30.30
C LEU A 263 30.10 5.98 -30.28
N VAL A 264 29.42 6.48 -29.25
CA VAL A 264 27.94 6.43 -29.18
C VAL A 264 27.28 7.56 -29.99
N GLN A 265 28.07 8.49 -30.51
CA GLN A 265 27.60 9.58 -31.37
C GLN A 265 27.60 9.22 -32.86
N VAL A 266 28.19 8.07 -33.23
CA VAL A 266 28.20 7.55 -34.60
C VAL A 266 27.35 6.28 -34.68
N PRO A 267 26.67 6.02 -35.81
CA PRO A 267 25.76 4.88 -35.93
C PRO A 267 26.47 3.54 -35.72
N CYS A 268 27.76 3.45 -36.06
CA CYS A 268 28.56 2.24 -35.87
C CYS A 268 28.65 1.79 -34.40
N GLY A 269 28.71 2.72 -33.43
CA GLY A 269 28.88 2.36 -32.02
C GLY A 269 27.62 1.83 -31.34
N VAL A 270 26.45 2.02 -31.96
CA VAL A 270 25.15 1.50 -31.50
C VAL A 270 24.53 0.52 -32.49
N CYS A 271 25.23 0.19 -33.57
CA CYS A 271 24.71 -0.65 -34.65
C CYS A 271 24.49 -2.10 -34.18
N PRO A 272 23.27 -2.64 -34.23
CA PRO A 272 22.99 -4.02 -33.81
C PRO A 272 23.62 -5.06 -34.76
N LEU A 273 23.99 -4.64 -35.97
CA LEU A 273 24.55 -5.48 -37.01
C LEU A 273 26.07 -5.31 -37.18
N ILE A 274 26.74 -4.59 -36.28
CA ILE A 274 28.18 -4.28 -36.41
C ILE A 274 29.05 -5.52 -36.60
N HIS A 275 28.71 -6.61 -35.90
CA HIS A 275 29.41 -7.91 -35.98
C HIS A 275 29.27 -8.63 -37.33
N LYS A 276 28.31 -8.21 -38.17
CA LYS A 276 28.09 -8.73 -39.52
C LYS A 276 28.54 -7.75 -40.61
N CYS A 277 28.93 -6.54 -40.23
CA CYS A 277 29.35 -5.51 -41.17
C CYS A 277 30.80 -5.77 -41.60
N ASN A 278 31.03 -5.94 -42.90
CA ASN A 278 32.35 -6.18 -43.45
C ASN A 278 32.50 -5.52 -44.83
N SER A 279 33.72 -5.49 -45.38
CA SER A 279 33.98 -4.98 -46.73
C SER A 279 33.34 -5.83 -47.83
N THR A 280 32.96 -7.07 -47.51
CA THR A 280 32.29 -8.01 -48.43
C THR A 280 31.08 -8.66 -47.75
N GLY A 281 30.00 -8.89 -48.48
CA GLY A 281 28.80 -9.58 -47.99
C GLY A 281 27.53 -8.74 -48.17
N LEU A 282 26.45 -9.13 -47.49
CA LEU A 282 25.14 -8.46 -47.58
C LEU A 282 25.02 -7.19 -46.71
N ILE A 283 25.89 -7.04 -45.70
CA ILE A 283 25.90 -5.88 -44.81
C ILE A 283 27.29 -5.27 -44.92
N THR A 284 27.36 -4.13 -45.61
CA THR A 284 28.61 -3.44 -45.89
C THR A 284 28.50 -1.98 -45.43
N PRO A 285 29.62 -1.33 -45.09
CA PRO A 285 29.62 0.09 -44.78
C PRO A 285 29.27 0.96 -46.01
N GLN A 286 29.47 0.46 -47.22
CA GLN A 286 29.20 1.19 -48.48
C GLN A 286 27.69 1.32 -48.76
N GLU A 287 26.89 0.34 -48.39
CA GLU A 287 25.43 0.32 -48.58
C GLU A 287 24.68 0.47 -47.23
N CYS A 288 25.34 1.11 -46.26
CA CYS A 288 24.84 1.19 -44.88
C CYS A 288 23.79 2.29 -44.72
N LYS A 289 22.50 1.89 -44.71
CA LYS A 289 21.38 2.81 -44.46
C LYS A 289 21.51 3.62 -43.17
N TYR A 290 22.05 3.03 -42.10
CA TYR A 290 22.25 3.74 -40.83
C TYR A 290 23.25 4.90 -40.95
N MET A 291 24.23 4.80 -41.84
CA MET A 291 25.17 5.88 -42.11
C MET A 291 24.57 6.92 -43.04
N ASP A 292 23.85 6.50 -44.08
CA ASP A 292 23.17 7.42 -45.00
C ASP A 292 22.16 8.30 -44.24
N GLU A 293 21.28 7.70 -43.45
CA GLU A 293 20.29 8.42 -42.63
C GLU A 293 20.92 9.34 -41.58
N TRP A 294 22.13 9.02 -41.10
CA TRP A 294 22.85 9.83 -40.12
C TRP A 294 23.57 11.02 -40.77
N LEU A 295 24.08 10.87 -42.01
CA LEU A 295 24.73 11.94 -42.77
C LEU A 295 23.73 12.92 -43.39
N GLU A 296 22.47 12.50 -43.57
CA GLU A 296 21.38 13.35 -44.09
C GLU A 296 20.75 14.27 -43.03
N GLN A 297 21.07 14.07 -41.73
CA GLN A 297 20.59 14.91 -40.62
C GLN A 297 21.47 16.15 -40.39
#